data_AF-A0A7S1KM10-F1
#
_entry.id   AF-A0A7S1KM10-F1
#
_cell.length_a   1.000
_cell.length_b   1.000
_cell.length_c   1.000
_cell.angle_alpha   90.00
_cell.angle_beta   90.00
_cell.angle_gamma   90.00
#
_symmetry.space_group_name_H-M   'P 1'
#
loop_
_entity.id
_entity.type
_entity.pdbx_description
1 polymer ?
#
loop_
_entity_poly.entity_id
_entity_poly.type
_entity_poly.pdbx_seq_one_letter_code
_entity_poly.pdbx_strand_id
1 'polypeptide(L)'
;VKDSKKGGGDASAASQGVPCPVDTMWRVELLLQLAFCLEDDSKAAEAQKALDEAVAKVKGFTDIQSEAPWMPLLIISARCYFCRTNANGQAALKKDVESSKWMKVATTGYLAMYGGIEKDLDTELVKTWALIDQPFEDTLKQASAAPPLTPAAHAAESKQKDIEADAAATDTPKSLSSDENIAMALLLRAAVRRQLWGIARGMAARLQRFRALPPRARVLLDMS
;
A
#
# COMPACT_ATOMS: atom_id res chain seq x y z
N VAL A 1 41.83 -74.06 0.26
CA VAL A 1 40.65 -73.88 1.15
C VAL A 1 40.51 -72.36 1.32
N LYS A 2 39.65 -71.71 0.51
CA LYS A 2 38.31 -71.21 0.90
C LYS A 2 38.41 -70.18 2.05
N ASP A 3 37.82 -68.98 2.02
CA ASP A 3 36.83 -68.38 1.13
C ASP A 3 36.78 -66.85 1.38
N SER A 4 36.61 -66.10 0.30
CA SER A 4 35.72 -64.94 0.11
C SER A 4 35.15 -64.16 1.33
N LYS A 5 35.44 -62.85 1.37
CA LYS A 5 34.36 -61.86 1.54
C LYS A 5 34.63 -60.57 0.76
N LYS A 6 33.85 -60.44 -0.32
CA LYS A 6 33.69 -59.29 -1.21
C LYS A 6 32.81 -58.26 -0.50
N GLY A 7 33.18 -56.99 -0.56
CA GLY A 7 32.41 -55.88 -0.02
C GLY A 7 32.76 -54.60 -0.75
N GLY A 8 32.41 -54.53 -2.04
CA GLY A 8 32.28 -53.25 -2.73
C GLY A 8 31.03 -52.56 -2.19
N GLY A 9 31.22 -51.34 -1.68
CA GLY A 9 30.14 -50.44 -1.30
C GLY A 9 30.45 -49.10 -1.95
N ASP A 10 29.61 -48.74 -2.91
CA ASP A 10 29.63 -47.49 -3.65
C ASP A 10 29.88 -46.30 -2.71
N ALA A 11 30.98 -45.59 -2.97
CA ALA A 11 31.09 -44.19 -2.61
C ALA A 11 30.11 -43.42 -3.50
N SER A 12 28.82 -43.54 -3.21
CA SER A 12 27.85 -42.53 -3.58
C SER A 12 28.30 -41.29 -2.83
N ALA A 13 29.06 -40.44 -3.53
CA ALA A 13 29.23 -39.05 -3.19
C ALA A 13 27.82 -38.46 -3.12
N ALA A 14 27.19 -38.55 -1.94
CA ALA A 14 26.09 -37.69 -1.60
C ALA A 14 26.66 -36.30 -1.83
N SER A 15 26.18 -35.65 -2.88
CA SER A 15 26.44 -34.24 -3.10
C SER A 15 26.11 -33.58 -1.77
N GLN A 16 27.15 -33.23 -1.01
CA GLN A 16 27.02 -32.30 0.10
C GLN A 16 26.60 -31.02 -0.60
N GLY A 17 25.29 -30.90 -0.82
CA GLY A 17 24.68 -29.70 -1.34
C GLY A 17 25.13 -28.65 -0.35
N VAL A 18 26.05 -27.81 -0.80
CA VAL A 18 26.46 -26.63 -0.04
C VAL A 18 25.14 -25.97 0.33
N PRO A 19 24.75 -25.89 1.61
CA PRO A 19 23.53 -25.23 1.97
C PRO A 19 23.73 -23.77 1.57
N CYS A 20 23.25 -23.42 0.38
CA CYS A 20 23.16 -22.03 -0.02
C CYS A 20 22.21 -21.43 1.01
N PRO A 21 22.65 -20.48 1.84
CA PRO A 21 21.75 -19.81 2.76
C PRO A 21 20.73 -19.06 1.91
N VAL A 22 19.61 -19.74 1.65
CA VAL A 22 18.45 -19.19 0.96
C VAL A 22 17.95 -18.08 1.87
N ASP A 23 18.19 -16.84 1.44
CA ASP A 23 17.81 -15.61 2.09
C ASP A 23 16.35 -15.71 2.57
N THR A 24 16.12 -15.37 3.84
CA THR A 24 14.80 -15.36 4.45
C THR A 24 13.83 -14.50 3.64
N MET A 25 14.29 -13.39 3.09
CA MET A 25 13.45 -12.51 2.26
C MET A 25 13.01 -13.21 0.98
N TRP A 26 13.95 -13.90 0.32
CA TRP A 26 13.63 -14.70 -0.86
C TRP A 26 12.64 -15.83 -0.55
N ARG A 27 12.76 -16.49 0.61
CA ARG A 27 11.77 -17.51 1.04
C ARG A 27 10.38 -16.92 1.23
N VAL A 28 10.29 -15.73 1.80
CA VAL A 28 9.01 -15.03 1.99
C VAL A 28 8.40 -14.71 0.63
N GLU A 29 9.17 -14.16 -0.32
CA GLU A 29 8.68 -13.89 -1.67
C GLU A 29 8.19 -15.16 -2.38
N LEU A 30 8.95 -16.25 -2.30
CA LEU A 30 8.55 -17.54 -2.90
C LEU A 30 7.25 -18.08 -2.29
N LEU A 31 7.07 -17.96 -0.98
CA LEU A 31 5.82 -18.36 -0.31
C LEU A 31 4.64 -17.51 -0.77
N LEU A 32 4.84 -16.21 -0.97
CA LEU A 32 3.80 -15.32 -1.48
C LEU A 32 3.45 -15.67 -2.94
N GLN A 33 4.44 -15.87 -3.81
CA GLN A 33 4.21 -16.31 -5.19
C GLN A 33 3.47 -17.65 -5.24
N LEU A 34 3.89 -18.61 -4.41
CA LEU A 34 3.22 -19.90 -4.27
C LEU A 34 1.76 -19.72 -3.83
N ALA A 35 1.49 -18.84 -2.86
CA ALA A 35 0.12 -18.56 -2.43
C ALA A 35 -0.76 -18.10 -3.60
N PHE A 36 -0.28 -17.16 -4.42
CA PHE A 36 -1.02 -16.69 -5.60
C PHE A 36 -1.25 -17.81 -6.63
N CYS A 37 -0.22 -18.60 -6.95
CA CYS A 37 -0.38 -19.74 -7.87
C CYS A 37 -1.40 -20.76 -7.35
N LEU A 38 -1.41 -21.03 -6.04
CA LEU A 38 -2.38 -21.94 -5.42
C LEU A 38 -3.80 -21.37 -5.45
N GLU A 39 -3.96 -20.05 -5.33
CA GLU A 39 -5.27 -19.41 -5.49
C GLU A 39 -5.78 -19.52 -6.93
N ASP A 40 -4.91 -19.29 -7.92
CA ASP A 40 -5.23 -19.45 -9.35
C ASP A 40 -5.62 -20.91 -9.68
N ASP A 41 -4.97 -21.88 -9.03
CA ASP A 41 -5.31 -23.32 -9.08
C ASP A 41 -6.55 -23.69 -8.23
N SER A 42 -7.29 -22.70 -7.69
CA SER A 42 -8.48 -22.89 -6.84
C SER A 42 -8.24 -23.65 -5.53
N LYS A 43 -6.99 -23.72 -5.06
CA LYS A 43 -6.58 -24.34 -3.79
C LYS A 43 -6.51 -23.33 -2.65
N ALA A 44 -7.63 -22.67 -2.37
CA ALA A 44 -7.70 -21.55 -1.43
C ALA A 44 -7.15 -21.85 -0.02
N ALA A 45 -7.38 -23.05 0.51
CA ALA A 45 -6.86 -23.44 1.83
C ALA A 45 -5.33 -23.57 1.87
N GLU A 46 -4.73 -24.11 0.81
CA GLU A 46 -3.28 -24.23 0.68
C GLU A 46 -2.64 -22.86 0.43
N ALA A 47 -3.30 -22.02 -0.37
CA ALA A 47 -2.88 -20.65 -0.61
C ALA A 47 -2.82 -19.83 0.69
N GLN A 48 -3.89 -19.91 1.51
CA GLN A 48 -3.92 -19.25 2.82
C GLN A 48 -2.83 -19.77 3.76
N LYS A 49 -2.56 -21.08 3.75
CA LYS A 49 -1.48 -21.67 4.55
C LYS A 49 -0.10 -21.13 4.13
N ALA A 50 0.16 -21.01 2.83
CA ALA A 50 1.41 -20.44 2.32
C ALA A 50 1.58 -18.97 2.71
N LEU A 51 0.49 -18.19 2.65
CA LEU A 51 0.47 -16.81 3.12
C LEU A 51 0.76 -16.70 4.63
N ASP A 52 0.10 -17.53 5.45
CA ASP A 52 0.29 -17.52 6.91
C ASP A 52 1.74 -17.88 7.28
N GLU A 53 2.36 -18.82 6.56
CA GLU A 53 3.77 -19.15 6.72
C GLU A 53 4.67 -17.97 6.35
N ALA A 54 4.40 -17.25 5.26
CA ALA A 54 5.14 -16.06 4.88
C ALA A 54 5.07 -14.98 5.97
N VAL A 55 3.87 -14.74 6.51
CA VAL A 55 3.64 -13.78 7.61
C VAL A 55 4.40 -14.18 8.87
N ALA A 56 4.38 -15.46 9.23
CA ALA A 56 5.09 -15.97 10.40
C ALA A 56 6.61 -15.78 10.30
N LYS A 57 7.19 -16.02 9.11
CA LYS A 57 8.63 -15.81 8.87
C LYS A 57 9.05 -14.34 9.02
N VAL A 58 8.22 -13.42 8.53
CA VAL A 58 8.46 -11.97 8.66
C VAL A 58 8.40 -11.53 10.12
N LYS A 59 7.44 -12.03 10.91
CA LYS A 59 7.34 -11.71 12.36
C LYS A 59 8.55 -12.20 13.17
N GLY A 60 9.22 -13.26 12.71
CA GLY A 60 10.44 -13.77 13.34
C GLY A 60 11.71 -12.97 13.03
N PHE A 61 11.63 -11.95 12.17
CA PHE A 61 12.78 -11.19 11.69
C PHE A 61 12.84 -9.81 12.36
N THR A 62 13.83 -9.59 13.22
CA THR A 62 13.90 -8.41 14.10
C THR A 62 14.28 -7.11 13.38
N ASP A 63 14.99 -7.20 12.25
CA ASP A 63 15.55 -6.03 11.52
C ASP A 63 14.96 -5.87 10.11
N ILE A 64 13.72 -6.30 9.91
CA ILE A 64 13.12 -6.33 8.56
C ILE A 64 12.98 -4.92 7.94
N GLN A 65 12.83 -3.89 8.76
CA GLN A 65 12.67 -2.52 8.27
C GLN A 65 13.99 -1.93 7.74
N SER A 66 15.14 -2.34 8.26
CA SER A 66 16.44 -1.84 7.79
C SER A 66 16.94 -2.64 6.59
N GLU A 67 16.78 -3.97 6.62
CA GLU A 67 17.28 -4.85 5.56
C GLU A 67 16.34 -4.95 4.35
N ALA A 68 15.03 -4.96 4.58
CA ALA A 68 14.02 -5.14 3.55
C ALA A 68 12.80 -4.21 3.76
N PRO A 69 12.96 -2.88 3.64
CA PRO A 69 11.91 -1.90 3.94
C PRO A 69 10.62 -2.07 3.11
N TRP A 70 10.70 -2.72 1.96
CA TRP A 70 9.56 -3.00 1.09
C TRP A 70 8.72 -4.22 1.54
N MET A 71 9.28 -5.10 2.39
CA MET A 71 8.67 -6.37 2.77
C MET A 71 7.34 -6.21 3.54
N PRO A 72 7.22 -5.28 4.52
CA PRO A 72 5.94 -5.06 5.22
C PRO A 72 4.80 -4.68 4.27
N LEU A 73 5.09 -3.84 3.25
CA LEU A 73 4.11 -3.45 2.24
C LEU A 73 3.72 -4.61 1.33
N LEU A 74 4.69 -5.47 0.96
CA LEU A 74 4.40 -6.66 0.16
C LEU A 74 3.48 -7.63 0.92
N ILE A 75 3.78 -7.91 2.19
CA ILE A 75 2.96 -8.77 3.04
C ILE A 75 1.55 -8.20 3.20
N ILE A 76 1.40 -6.90 3.47
CA ILE A 76 0.08 -6.28 3.59
C ILE A 76 -0.68 -6.36 2.28
N SER A 77 -0.04 -6.07 1.14
CA SER A 77 -0.68 -6.17 -0.17
C SER A 77 -1.23 -7.58 -0.41
N ALA A 78 -0.43 -8.62 -0.16
CA ALA A 78 -0.87 -10.00 -0.27
C ALA A 78 -2.03 -10.30 0.68
N ARG A 79 -1.91 -9.95 1.97
CA ARG A 79 -2.98 -10.17 2.95
C ARG A 79 -4.29 -9.48 2.53
N CYS A 80 -4.24 -8.25 2.05
CA CYS A 80 -5.39 -7.52 1.53
C CYS A 80 -6.05 -8.25 0.35
N TYR A 81 -5.24 -8.84 -0.54
CA TYR A 81 -5.76 -9.61 -1.66
C TYR A 81 -6.50 -10.87 -1.18
N PHE A 82 -5.87 -11.68 -0.33
CA PHE A 82 -6.45 -12.92 0.16
C PHE A 82 -7.66 -12.71 1.08
N CYS A 83 -7.72 -11.61 1.84
CA CYS A 83 -8.85 -11.29 2.69
C CYS A 83 -9.94 -10.46 2.01
N ARG A 84 -9.82 -10.13 0.71
CA ARG A 84 -10.77 -9.24 0.00
C ARG A 84 -12.24 -9.68 0.13
N THR A 85 -12.52 -10.98 0.21
CA THR A 85 -13.87 -11.52 0.38
C THR A 85 -14.17 -12.02 1.80
N ASN A 86 -13.18 -12.02 2.70
CA ASN A 86 -13.28 -12.60 4.05
C ASN A 86 -13.28 -11.52 5.13
N ALA A 87 -14.47 -11.17 5.64
CA ALA A 87 -14.66 -10.14 6.67
C ALA A 87 -13.84 -10.38 7.95
N ASN A 88 -13.69 -11.64 8.39
CA ASN A 88 -12.89 -11.98 9.57
C ASN A 88 -11.39 -11.73 9.32
N GLY A 89 -10.92 -12.08 8.12
CA GLY A 89 -9.54 -11.80 7.69
C GLY A 89 -9.26 -10.30 7.61
N GLN A 90 -10.20 -9.50 7.11
CA GLN A 90 -10.09 -8.05 7.09
C GLN A 90 -10.04 -7.46 8.50
N ALA A 91 -10.89 -7.92 9.43
CA ALA A 91 -10.89 -7.44 10.81
C ALA A 91 -9.57 -7.72 11.52
N ALA A 92 -9.03 -8.94 11.36
CA ALA A 92 -7.72 -9.30 11.91
C ALA A 92 -6.59 -8.44 11.31
N LEU A 93 -6.62 -8.19 10.00
CA LEU A 93 -5.65 -7.33 9.34
C LEU A 93 -5.74 -5.88 9.85
N LYS A 94 -6.94 -5.32 9.98
CA LYS A 94 -7.16 -3.96 10.51
C LYS A 94 -6.63 -3.83 11.95
N LYS A 95 -6.76 -4.88 12.78
CA LYS A 95 -6.19 -4.94 14.13
C LYS A 95 -4.66 -4.98 14.12
N ASP A 96 -4.06 -5.77 13.24
CA ASP A 96 -2.60 -5.90 13.15
C ASP A 96 -1.89 -4.59 12.78
N VAL A 97 -2.55 -3.73 12.00
CA VAL A 97 -1.99 -2.43 11.58
C VAL A 97 -2.43 -1.27 12.47
N GLU A 98 -3.12 -1.55 13.59
CA GLU A 98 -3.78 -0.52 14.38
C GLU A 98 -2.81 0.50 15.03
N SER A 99 -1.58 0.06 15.30
CA SER A 99 -0.54 0.90 15.92
C SER A 99 0.14 1.87 14.95
N SER A 100 0.03 1.66 13.63
CA SER A 100 0.73 2.47 12.63
C SER A 100 -0.25 3.18 11.70
N LYS A 101 -0.26 4.52 11.76
CA LYS A 101 -1.14 5.36 10.94
C LYS A 101 -0.93 5.10 9.44
N TRP A 102 0.31 5.15 8.96
CA TRP A 102 0.60 4.95 7.54
C TRP A 102 0.24 3.54 7.08
N MET A 103 0.38 2.52 7.94
CA MET A 103 -0.03 1.15 7.62
C MET A 103 -1.54 1.01 7.51
N LYS A 104 -2.34 1.70 8.35
CA LYS A 104 -3.80 1.79 8.17
C LYS A 104 -4.16 2.38 6.82
N VAL A 105 -3.49 3.47 6.45
CA VAL A 105 -3.69 4.17 5.18
C VAL A 105 -3.37 3.26 3.99
N ALA A 106 -2.19 2.62 3.99
CA ALA A 106 -1.78 1.69 2.94
C ALA A 106 -2.71 0.48 2.84
N THR A 107 -3.10 -0.12 3.98
CA THR A 107 -4.01 -1.27 4.04
C THR A 107 -5.36 -0.94 3.40
N THR A 108 -5.93 0.22 3.73
CA THR A 108 -7.19 0.68 3.15
C THR A 108 -7.06 0.89 1.64
N GLY A 109 -5.96 1.48 1.18
CA GLY A 109 -5.69 1.63 -0.25
C GLY A 109 -5.65 0.30 -1.00
N TYR A 110 -4.99 -0.71 -0.44
CA TYR A 110 -4.96 -2.06 -1.02
C TYR A 110 -6.33 -2.75 -1.01
N LEU A 111 -7.04 -2.72 0.12
CA LEU A 111 -8.40 -3.30 0.21
C LEU A 111 -9.33 -2.64 -0.82
N ALA A 112 -9.32 -1.32 -0.94
CA ALA A 112 -10.09 -0.61 -1.95
C ALA A 112 -9.72 -1.02 -3.38
N MET A 113 -8.43 -1.20 -3.69
CA MET A 113 -7.98 -1.65 -5.02
C MET A 113 -8.38 -3.08 -5.35
N TYR A 114 -8.36 -3.99 -4.37
CA TYR A 114 -8.72 -5.40 -4.55
C TYR A 114 -10.22 -5.69 -4.39
N GLY A 115 -11.04 -4.66 -4.14
CA GLY A 115 -12.49 -4.82 -3.97
C GLY A 115 -12.91 -5.30 -2.59
N GLY A 116 -12.03 -5.25 -1.59
CA GLY A 116 -12.37 -5.57 -0.19
C GLY A 116 -13.26 -4.53 0.49
N ILE A 117 -13.38 -3.33 -0.10
CA ILE A 117 -14.28 -2.25 0.36
C ILE A 117 -15.24 -1.92 -0.78
N GLU A 118 -16.52 -2.29 -0.61
CA GLU A 118 -17.56 -2.04 -1.61
C GLU A 118 -18.55 -0.95 -1.18
N LYS A 119 -18.92 -0.92 0.11
CA LYS A 119 -19.86 0.05 0.66
C LYS A 119 -19.12 1.26 1.20
N ASP A 120 -19.66 2.45 0.97
CA ASP A 120 -19.17 3.73 1.50
C ASP A 120 -17.67 3.97 1.23
N LEU A 121 -17.18 3.47 0.09
CA LEU A 121 -15.77 3.51 -0.28
C LEU A 121 -15.23 4.94 -0.30
N ASP A 122 -16.01 5.89 -0.83
CA ASP A 122 -15.68 7.30 -0.84
C ASP A 122 -15.39 7.83 0.58
N THR A 123 -16.28 7.52 1.50
CA THR A 123 -16.22 7.94 2.90
C THR A 123 -15.06 7.26 3.62
N GLU A 124 -14.82 5.97 3.38
CA GLU A 124 -13.69 5.25 3.98
C GLU A 124 -12.34 5.80 3.47
N LEU A 125 -12.21 6.08 2.17
CA LEU A 125 -10.99 6.67 1.60
C LEU A 125 -10.71 8.07 2.16
N VAL A 126 -11.74 8.92 2.29
CA VAL A 126 -11.61 10.29 2.83
C VAL A 126 -11.23 10.26 4.31
N LYS A 127 -11.95 9.48 5.14
CA LYS A 127 -11.64 9.32 6.57
C LYS A 127 -10.24 8.80 6.79
N THR A 128 -9.81 7.86 5.94
CA THR A 128 -8.48 7.28 6.05
C THR A 128 -7.39 8.26 5.63
N TRP A 129 -7.61 9.06 4.60
CA TRP A 129 -6.70 10.14 4.21
C TRP A 129 -6.52 11.16 5.34
N ALA A 130 -7.61 11.53 6.01
CA ALA A 130 -7.61 12.46 7.13
C ALA A 130 -6.79 12.01 8.36
N LEU A 131 -6.43 10.73 8.45
CA LEU A 131 -5.51 10.25 9.48
C LEU A 131 -4.09 10.87 9.36
N ILE A 132 -3.70 11.27 8.15
CA ILE A 132 -2.41 11.91 7.84
C ILE A 132 -2.60 13.41 7.59
N ASP A 133 -3.69 13.75 6.89
CA ASP A 133 -4.02 15.10 6.40
C ASP A 133 -5.42 15.53 6.85
N GLN A 134 -5.55 15.87 8.14
CA GLN A 134 -6.84 16.22 8.76
C GLN A 134 -7.63 17.33 8.02
N PRO A 135 -7.00 18.42 7.50
CA PRO A 135 -7.71 19.48 6.76
C PRO A 135 -8.42 19.00 5.48
N PHE A 136 -8.13 17.80 4.98
CA PHE A 136 -8.71 17.28 3.75
C PHE A 136 -10.22 17.07 3.83
N GLU A 137 -10.73 16.61 4.99
CA GLU A 137 -12.16 16.40 5.19
C GLU A 137 -12.97 17.70 5.05
N ASP A 138 -12.43 18.79 5.56
CA ASP A 138 -13.10 20.09 5.56
C ASP A 138 -13.11 20.70 4.15
N THR A 139 -12.02 20.51 3.41
CA THR A 139 -11.88 20.97 2.02
C THR A 139 -12.91 20.30 1.10
N LEU A 140 -13.15 18.99 1.27
CA LEU A 140 -14.14 18.27 0.48
C LEU A 140 -15.59 18.65 0.82
N LYS A 141 -15.90 18.90 2.10
CA LYS A 141 -17.22 19.37 2.54
C LYS A 141 -17.55 20.75 1.97
N GLN A 142 -16.56 21.63 1.87
CA GLN A 142 -16.75 22.95 1.25
C GLN A 142 -16.96 22.86 -0.27
N ALA A 143 -16.27 21.93 -0.95
CA ALA A 143 -16.42 21.72 -2.39
C ALA A 143 -17.79 21.13 -2.78
N SER A 144 -18.40 20.30 -1.93
CA SER A 144 -19.74 19.73 -2.18
C SER A 144 -20.91 20.67 -1.83
N ALA A 145 -20.66 21.73 -1.07
CA ALA A 145 -21.63 22.77 -0.74
C ALA A 145 -21.75 23.87 -1.82
N ALA A 146 -20.94 23.82 -2.88
CA ALA A 146 -20.99 24.77 -3.98
C ALA A 146 -22.22 24.48 -4.90
N PRO A 147 -23.05 25.47 -5.24
CA PRO A 147 -24.27 25.27 -6.04
C PRO A 147 -23.97 24.80 -7.48
N PRO A 148 -24.90 24.07 -8.14
CA PRO A 148 -24.69 23.51 -9.47
C PRO A 148 -24.49 24.60 -10.52
N LEU A 149 -23.48 24.41 -11.37
CA LEU A 149 -23.03 25.35 -12.41
C LEU A 149 -24.10 25.50 -13.50
N THR A 150 -24.74 26.67 -13.56
CA THR A 150 -25.48 27.14 -14.75
C THR A 150 -24.51 27.50 -15.90
N PRO A 151 -24.97 27.52 -17.17
CA PRO A 151 -24.11 27.56 -18.38
C PRO A 151 -23.32 28.85 -18.65
N ALA A 152 -23.12 29.73 -17.67
CA ALA A 152 -22.33 30.95 -17.81
C ALA A 152 -20.81 30.70 -17.59
N ALA A 153 -20.31 29.60 -18.14
CA ALA A 153 -18.99 29.02 -17.87
C ALA A 153 -17.82 29.65 -18.65
N HIS A 154 -17.76 30.99 -18.72
CA HIS A 154 -16.55 31.69 -19.22
C HIS A 154 -15.94 32.68 -18.22
N ALA A 155 -16.48 32.78 -16.99
CA ALA A 155 -15.87 33.56 -15.90
C ALA A 155 -15.20 32.70 -14.82
N ALA A 156 -15.03 31.40 -15.06
CA ALA A 156 -14.58 30.41 -14.06
C ALA A 156 -13.05 30.27 -13.92
N GLU A 157 -12.24 31.06 -14.63
CA GLU A 157 -10.80 31.14 -14.35
C GLU A 157 -10.46 32.05 -13.15
N SER A 158 -11.38 32.96 -12.77
CA SER A 158 -11.15 33.88 -11.64
C SER A 158 -11.42 33.24 -10.28
N LYS A 159 -12.42 32.36 -10.14
CA LYS A 159 -12.77 31.75 -8.84
C LYS A 159 -12.00 30.48 -8.50
N GLN A 160 -11.37 29.84 -9.49
CA GLN A 160 -10.47 28.72 -9.24
C GLN A 160 -9.15 29.18 -8.59
N LYS A 161 -8.74 30.42 -8.89
CA LYS A 161 -7.62 31.11 -8.25
C LYS A 161 -7.88 31.44 -6.77
N ASP A 162 -9.13 31.75 -6.42
CA ASP A 162 -9.52 32.08 -5.05
C ASP A 162 -9.61 30.84 -4.14
N ILE A 163 -9.99 29.67 -4.68
CA ILE A 163 -9.94 28.39 -3.93
C ILE A 163 -8.49 27.93 -3.72
N GLU A 164 -7.60 28.20 -4.69
CA GLU A 164 -6.15 27.97 -4.51
C GLU A 164 -5.51 28.95 -3.51
N ALA A 165 -5.97 30.20 -3.46
CA ALA A 165 -5.45 31.25 -2.58
C ALA A 165 -5.91 31.12 -1.12
N ASP A 166 -7.18 30.76 -0.87
CA ASP A 166 -7.69 30.64 0.52
C ASP A 166 -7.19 29.35 1.19
N ALA A 167 -6.95 28.30 0.40
CA ALA A 167 -6.28 27.09 0.85
C ALA A 167 -4.74 27.25 0.96
N ALA A 168 -4.17 28.40 0.59
CA ALA A 168 -2.76 28.75 0.77
C ALA A 168 -2.51 29.56 2.06
N ALA A 169 -3.55 30.08 2.72
CA ALA A 169 -3.41 30.98 3.86
C ALA A 169 -3.17 30.29 5.22
N THR A 170 -3.31 28.96 5.33
CA THR A 170 -3.34 28.28 6.65
C THR A 170 -2.54 26.99 6.78
N ASP A 171 -1.76 26.56 5.79
CA ASP A 171 -0.99 25.32 5.89
C ASP A 171 0.51 25.60 5.72
N THR A 172 1.24 25.54 6.84
CA THR A 172 2.69 25.34 6.77
C THR A 172 2.96 24.03 6.03
N PRO A 173 3.96 23.98 5.13
CA PRO A 173 4.27 22.75 4.39
C PRO A 173 4.69 21.66 5.36
N LYS A 174 3.76 20.77 5.70
CA LYS A 174 4.02 19.59 6.53
C LYS A 174 4.87 18.63 5.71
N SER A 175 6.12 18.45 6.11
CA SER A 175 6.98 17.41 5.54
C SER A 175 6.46 16.04 5.97
N LEU A 176 5.83 15.31 5.04
CA LEU A 176 5.43 13.92 5.26
C LEU A 176 6.65 13.00 5.29
N SER A 177 6.57 11.92 6.06
CA SER A 177 7.56 10.85 5.97
C SER A 177 7.48 10.12 4.61
N SER A 178 8.52 9.36 4.26
CA SER A 178 8.49 8.54 3.04
C SER A 178 7.31 7.56 3.04
N ASP A 179 7.05 6.92 4.18
CA ASP A 179 5.98 5.93 4.32
C ASP A 179 4.59 6.56 4.22
N GLU A 180 4.41 7.76 4.80
CA GLU A 180 3.16 8.52 4.68
C GLU A 180 2.92 8.94 3.22
N ASN A 181 3.95 9.39 2.51
CA ASN A 181 3.84 9.72 1.09
C ASN A 181 3.43 8.51 0.24
N ILE A 182 4.03 7.34 0.50
CA ILE A 182 3.69 6.09 -0.19
C ILE A 182 2.24 5.69 0.11
N ALA A 183 1.83 5.73 1.38
CA ALA A 183 0.48 5.36 1.79
C ALA A 183 -0.59 6.29 1.19
N MET A 184 -0.33 7.60 1.16
CA MET A 184 -1.22 8.58 0.53
C MET A 184 -1.29 8.38 -0.99
N ALA A 185 -0.17 8.11 -1.66
CA ALA A 185 -0.15 7.78 -3.08
C ALA A 185 -0.94 6.49 -3.38
N LEU A 186 -0.93 5.51 -2.49
CA LEU A 186 -1.74 4.29 -2.61
C LEU A 186 -3.25 4.59 -2.50
N LEU A 187 -3.68 5.45 -1.57
CA LEU A 187 -5.08 5.88 -1.50
C LEU A 187 -5.52 6.63 -2.77
N LEU A 188 -4.70 7.55 -3.27
CA LEU A 188 -4.97 8.25 -4.53
C LEU A 188 -5.12 7.23 -5.68
N ARG A 189 -4.21 6.26 -5.79
CA ARG A 189 -4.28 5.20 -6.80
C ARG A 189 -5.55 4.37 -6.66
N ALA A 190 -5.97 4.07 -5.43
CA ALA A 190 -7.22 3.37 -5.17
C ALA A 190 -8.43 4.18 -5.64
N ALA A 191 -8.50 5.48 -5.32
CA ALA A 191 -9.56 6.37 -5.78
C ALA A 191 -9.63 6.43 -7.32
N VAL A 192 -8.48 6.52 -8.01
CA VAL A 192 -8.41 6.49 -9.47
C VAL A 192 -8.90 5.17 -10.05
N ARG A 193 -8.42 4.03 -9.51
CA ARG A 193 -8.86 2.69 -9.97
C ARG A 193 -10.35 2.46 -9.80
N ARG A 194 -10.94 3.07 -8.78
CA ARG A 194 -12.38 3.00 -8.47
C ARG A 194 -13.18 4.16 -9.09
N GLN A 195 -12.55 4.94 -9.96
CA GLN A 195 -13.17 6.04 -10.73
C GLN A 195 -13.80 7.15 -9.87
N LEU A 196 -13.30 7.35 -8.65
CA LEU A 196 -13.73 8.41 -7.72
C LEU A 196 -13.01 9.72 -8.03
N TRP A 197 -13.26 10.26 -9.23
CA TRP A 197 -12.47 11.37 -9.79
C TRP A 197 -12.48 12.65 -8.95
N GLY A 198 -13.59 12.98 -8.29
CA GLY A 198 -13.68 14.15 -7.41
C GLY A 198 -12.71 14.06 -6.23
N ILE A 199 -12.72 12.93 -5.54
CA ILE A 199 -11.81 12.64 -4.41
C ILE A 199 -10.36 12.55 -4.91
N ALA A 200 -10.12 11.85 -6.02
CA ALA A 200 -8.79 11.68 -6.59
C ALA A 200 -8.14 13.02 -6.96
N ARG A 201 -8.90 13.97 -7.53
CA ARG A 201 -8.39 15.32 -7.81
C ARG A 201 -8.01 16.07 -6.53
N GLY A 202 -8.85 16.02 -5.51
CA GLY A 202 -8.55 16.63 -4.20
C GLY A 202 -7.28 16.03 -3.57
N MET A 203 -7.18 14.71 -3.57
CA MET A 203 -6.01 13.97 -3.08
C MET A 203 -4.73 14.34 -3.83
N ALA A 204 -4.79 14.42 -5.17
CA ALA A 204 -3.65 14.80 -6.00
C ALA A 204 -3.17 16.24 -5.72
N ALA A 205 -4.11 17.18 -5.58
CA ALA A 205 -3.81 18.57 -5.26
C ALA A 205 -3.11 18.70 -3.89
N ARG A 206 -3.60 17.97 -2.86
CA ARG A 206 -2.94 17.94 -1.54
C ARG A 206 -1.56 17.30 -1.59
N LEU A 207 -1.38 16.19 -2.31
CA LEU A 207 -0.08 15.54 -2.46
C LEU A 207 0.98 16.43 -3.10
N GLN A 208 0.60 17.26 -4.07
CA GLN A 208 1.52 18.23 -4.67
C GLN A 208 2.02 19.27 -3.66
N ARG A 209 1.20 19.64 -2.67
CA ARG A 209 1.59 20.59 -1.60
C ARG A 209 2.54 19.99 -0.57
N PHE A 210 2.46 18.69 -0.32
CA PHE A 210 3.40 17.99 0.57
C PHE A 210 4.78 17.79 -0.03
N ARG A 211 4.89 17.82 -1.37
CA ARG A 211 6.19 17.83 -2.03
C ARG A 211 6.78 19.23 -1.90
N ALA A 212 7.80 19.36 -1.05
CA ALA A 212 8.70 20.51 -1.16
C ALA A 212 9.19 20.56 -2.61
N LEU A 213 8.83 21.63 -3.33
CA LEU A 213 9.33 21.88 -4.68
C LEU A 213 10.87 21.79 -4.62
N PRO A 214 11.52 20.95 -5.45
CA PRO A 214 12.97 20.95 -5.50
C PRO A 214 13.44 22.38 -5.81
N PRO A 215 14.59 22.84 -5.27
CA PRO A 215 15.01 24.24 -5.35
C PRO A 215 14.95 24.84 -6.76
N ARG A 216 15.16 24.02 -7.80
CA ARG A 216 15.11 24.41 -9.21
C ARG A 216 13.71 24.76 -9.75
N ALA A 217 12.64 24.25 -9.13
CA ALA A 217 11.27 24.60 -9.51
C ALA A 217 10.78 25.88 -8.82
N ARG A 218 11.41 26.29 -7.71
CA ARG A 218 11.11 27.56 -7.02
C ARG A 218 11.55 28.77 -7.85
N VAL A 219 12.72 28.67 -8.51
CA VAL A 219 13.26 29.73 -9.38
C VAL A 219 12.36 30.05 -10.58
N LEU A 220 11.56 29.09 -11.06
CA LEU A 220 10.63 29.32 -12.18
C LEU A 220 9.28 29.91 -11.74
N LEU A 221 8.93 29.82 -10.46
CA LEU A 221 7.70 30.41 -9.89
C LEU A 221 7.93 31.80 -9.29
N ASP A 222 9.17 32.15 -8.93
CA ASP A 222 9.55 33.51 -8.50
C ASP A 222 9.76 34.49 -9.68
N MET A 223 9.50 34.09 -10.92
CA MET A 223 9.60 34.95 -12.11
C MET A 223 8.25 35.25 -12.79
N SER A 224 7.12 34.97 -12.12
CA SER A 224 5.78 35.35 -12.60
C SER A 224 5.16 36.46 -11.76
#